data_AF-A0A524IAF6-F1
#
_entry.id   AF-A0A524IAF6-F1
#
_cell.length_a   1.000
_cell.length_b   1.000
_cell.length_c   1.000
_cell.angle_alpha   90.00
_cell.angle_beta   90.00
_cell.angle_gamma   90.00
#
_symmetry.space_group_name_H-M   'P 1'
#
loop_
_entity.id
_entity.type
_entity.pdbx_description
1 polymer ?
#
loop_
_entity_poly.entity_id
_entity_poly.type
_entity_poly.pdbx_seq_one_letter_code
_entity_poly.pdbx_strand_id
1 'polypeptide(L)' 'IIVQAPVPILEGDTVESLSARILEKEHELYPQAIQFMAQKRLHLEGRKVHILSQNESIEERMGGAQKK' A
#
# COMPACT_ATOMS: atom_id res chain seq x y z
N ILE A 1 3.51 2.64 -6.04
CA ILE A 1 2.44 1.73 -5.59
C ILE A 1 2.41 1.82 -4.07
N ILE A 2 1.24 2.01 -3.45
CA ILE A 2 1.09 2.17 -1.99
C ILE A 2 0.67 0.84 -1.36
N VAL A 3 -0.48 0.32 -1.79
CA VAL A 3 -1.01 -1.00 -1.40
C VAL A 3 -1.36 -1.81 -2.65
N GLN A 4 -1.34 -3.13 -2.51
CA GLN A 4 -1.75 -4.07 -3.55
C GLN A 4 -2.24 -5.35 -2.87
N ALA A 5 -3.20 -6.03 -3.49
CA ALA A 5 -3.69 -7.31 -3.03
C ALA A 5 -3.79 -8.27 -4.22
N PRO A 6 -3.37 -9.54 -4.08
CA PRO A 6 -3.63 -10.55 -5.08
C PRO A 6 -5.11 -10.92 -5.09
N VAL A 7 -5.69 -11.07 -6.28
CA VAL A 7 -7.04 -11.63 -6.48
C VAL A 7 -6.89 -12.92 -7.29
N PRO A 8 -7.30 -14.08 -6.77
CA PRO A 8 -7.22 -15.33 -7.51
C PRO A 8 -8.25 -15.36 -8.63
N ILE A 9 -7.86 -15.92 -9.77
CA ILE A 9 -8.77 -16.30 -10.85
C ILE A 9 -9.15 -17.77 -10.62
N LEU A 10 -10.43 -18.06 -10.62
CA LEU A 10 -11.00 -19.39 -10.41
C LEU A 10 -11.50 -19.97 -11.73
N GLU A 11 -11.59 -21.30 -11.79
CA GLU A 11 -12.21 -21.97 -12.92
C GLU A 11 -13.67 -21.53 -13.05
N GLY A 12 -14.06 -21.13 -14.27
CA GLY A 12 -15.40 -20.62 -14.55
C GLY A 12 -15.61 -19.14 -14.21
N ASP A 13 -14.60 -18.39 -13.77
CA ASP A 13 -14.72 -16.94 -13.60
C ASP A 13 -15.14 -16.27 -14.92
N THR A 14 -16.22 -15.49 -14.86
CA THR A 14 -16.54 -14.50 -15.88
C THR A 14 -15.90 -13.16 -15.53
N VAL A 15 -15.87 -12.23 -16.49
CA VAL A 15 -15.39 -10.86 -16.27
C VAL A 15 -16.12 -10.21 -15.09
N GLU A 16 -17.45 -10.41 -15.00
CA GLU A 16 -18.28 -9.85 -13.93
C GLU A 16 -17.92 -10.43 -12.57
N SER A 17 -17.77 -11.76 -12.47
CA SER A 17 -17.44 -12.43 -11.20
C SER A 17 -16.04 -12.07 -10.70
N LEU A 18 -15.06 -11.94 -11.60
CA LEU A 18 -13.71 -11.49 -11.26
C LEU A 18 -13.72 -10.01 -10.86
N SER A 19 -14.48 -9.17 -11.58
CA SER A 19 -14.59 -7.73 -11.28
C SER A 19 -15.22 -7.48 -9.91
N ALA A 20 -16.24 -8.26 -9.53
CA ALA A 20 -16.84 -8.19 -8.20
C ALA A 20 -15.81 -8.50 -7.10
N ARG A 21 -14.98 -9.53 -7.30
CA ARG A 21 -13.92 -9.92 -6.36
C ARG A 21 -12.81 -8.88 -6.27
N ILE A 22 -12.48 -8.22 -7.39
CA ILE A 22 -11.56 -7.08 -7.41
C ILE A 22 -12.15 -5.91 -6.63
N LEU A 23 -13.42 -5.56 -6.87
CA LEU A 23 -14.09 -4.44 -6.23
C LEU A 23 -14.16 -4.60 -4.70
N GLU A 24 -14.39 -5.82 -4.20
CA GLU A 24 -14.29 -6.11 -2.77
C GLU A 24 -12.91 -5.74 -2.19
N LYS A 25 -11.83 -6.05 -2.92
CA LYS A 25 -10.47 -5.67 -2.51
C LYS A 25 -10.22 -4.17 -2.64
N GLU A 26 -10.80 -3.51 -3.63
CA GLU A 26 -10.70 -2.05 -3.76
C GLU A 26 -11.38 -1.34 -2.58
N HIS A 27 -12.55 -1.82 -2.14
CA HIS A 27 -13.23 -1.31 -0.96
C HIS A 27 -12.42 -1.46 0.34
N GLU A 28 -11.56 -2.47 0.43
CA GLU A 28 -10.62 -2.64 1.56
C GLU A 28 -9.39 -1.74 1.41
N LEU A 29 -8.73 -1.78 0.25
CA LEU A 29 -7.41 -1.18 0.03
C LEU A 29 -7.47 0.34 -0.14
N TYR A 30 -8.52 0.87 -0.78
CA TYR A 30 -8.60 2.30 -1.06
C TYR A 30 -8.69 3.12 0.24
N PRO A 31 -9.58 2.83 1.20
CA PRO A 31 -9.59 3.51 2.48
C PRO A 31 -8.29 3.35 3.26
N GLN A 32 -7.64 2.18 3.20
CA GLN A 32 -6.36 1.93 3.87
C GLN A 32 -5.24 2.84 3.31
N ALA A 33 -5.16 3.00 1.99
CA ALA A 33 -4.19 3.91 1.37
C ALA A 33 -4.41 5.36 1.80
N ILE A 34 -5.67 5.81 1.84
CA ILE A 34 -6.05 7.13 2.33
C ILE A 34 -5.69 7.30 3.81
N GLN A 35 -5.89 6.27 4.64
CA GLN A 35 -5.51 6.31 6.05
C GLN A 35 -3.99 6.51 6.22
N PHE A 36 -3.16 5.77 5.48
CA PHE A 36 -1.70 5.98 5.55
C PHE A 36 -1.29 7.39 5.12
N MET A 37 -1.96 7.94 4.11
CA MET A 37 -1.73 9.30 3.66
C MET A 37 -2.15 10.34 4.72
N ALA A 38 -3.35 10.20 5.29
CA ALA A 38 -3.86 11.08 6.34
C ALA A 38 -2.99 11.06 7.61
N GLN A 39 -2.42 9.89 7.93
CA GLN A 39 -1.48 9.72 9.03
C GLN A 39 -0.05 10.18 8.71
N LYS A 40 0.21 10.71 7.50
CA LYS A 40 1.54 11.11 7.03
C LYS A 40 2.59 9.99 7.10
N ARG A 41 2.16 8.74 6.87
CA ARG A 41 3.01 7.54 6.93
C ARG A 41 3.60 7.14 5.58
N LEU A 42 3.40 7.92 4.53
CA LEU A 42 3.92 7.62 3.19
C LEU A 42 5.20 8.41 2.91
N HIS A 43 6.30 7.71 2.69
CA HIS A 43 7.57 8.29 2.27
C HIS A 43 7.90 7.88 0.83
N LEU A 44 8.15 8.86 -0.05
CA LEU A 44 8.48 8.63 -1.45
C LEU A 44 10.01 8.69 -1.65
N GLU A 45 10.59 7.61 -2.15
CA GLU A 45 11.99 7.53 -2.55
C GLU A 45 12.07 7.21 -4.05
N GLY A 46 12.31 8.23 -4.86
CA GLY A 46 12.25 8.13 -6.32
C GLY A 46 10.87 7.68 -6.80
N ARG A 47 10.76 6.43 -7.26
CA ARG A 47 9.50 5.81 -7.72
C ARG A 47 8.89 4.80 -6.74
N LYS A 48 9.50 4.62 -5.56
CA LYS A 48 9.05 3.66 -4.53
C LYS A 48 8.39 4.40 -3.38
N VAL A 49 7.32 3.83 -2.84
CA VAL A 49 6.65 4.35 -1.63
C VAL A 49 6.95 3.39 -0.48
N HIS A 50 7.41 3.94 0.63
CA HIS A 50 7.63 3.26 1.89
C HIS A 50 6.54 3.68 2.87
N ILE A 51 5.91 2.70 3.52
CA ILE A 51 4.95 2.94 4.59
C ILE A 51 5.68 2.87 5.92
N LEU A 52 5.71 3.99 6.64
CA LEU A 52 6.35 4.11 7.95
C LEU A 52 5.52 3.40 9.03
N SER A 53 6.17 2.77 10.00
CA SER A 53 5.49 2.36 11.24
C SER A 53 5.08 3.58 12.07
N GLN A 54 4.19 3.40 13.04
CA GLN A 54 3.69 4.53 13.85
C GLN A 54 4.77 5.20 14.71
N ASN A 55 5.94 4.54 14.87
CA ASN A 55 7.05 4.99 15.70
C ASN A 55 8.26 5.42 14.88
N GLU A 56 8.19 5.39 13.55
CA GLU A 56 9.30 5.81 12.67
C GLU A 56 9.04 7.20 12.11
N SER A 57 10.01 8.09 12.28
CA SER A 57 10.08 9.36 11.55
C SER A 57 10.94 9.24 10.28
N ILE A 58 10.69 10.11 9.29
CA ILE A 58 11.55 10.20 8.09
C ILE A 58 12.99 10.53 8.48
N GLU A 59 13.16 11.37 9.50
CA GLU A 59 14.47 11.78 10.03
C GLU A 59 15.27 10.59 10.57
N GLU A 60 14.63 9.67 11.30
CA GLU A 60 15.27 8.44 11.81
C GLU A 60 15.73 7.51 10.69
N ARG A 61 14.94 7.35 9.62
CA ARG A 61 15.32 6.49 8.47
C ARG A 61 16.46 7.10 7.65
N MET A 62 16.50 8.42 7.52
CA MET A 62 17.56 9.13 6.80
C MET A 62 18.86 9.25 7.62
N GLY A 63 18.76 9.32 8.95
CA GLY A 63 19.91 9.44 9.87
C GLY A 63 20.72 8.16 10.09
N GLY A 64 20.23 7.00 9.67
CA GLY A 64 20.92 5.72 9.79
C GLY A 64 22.02 5.46 8.74
N ALA A 65 22.11 6.29 7.69
CA ALA A 65 23.05 6.09 6.58
C ALA A 65 24.44 6.72 6.79
N GLN A 66 24.66 7.50 7.87
CA GLN A 66 25.95 8.13 8.20
C GLN A 66 26.51 7.60 9.53
N LYS A 67 26.80 6.29 9.60
CA LYS A 67 27.77 5.74 10.57
C LYS A 67 28.59 4.63 9.91
N LYS A 68 29.56 5.03 9.09
CA LYS A 68 30.83 4.31 8.88
C LYS A 68 31.91 5.31 8.50
#